data_AF-A0A9X9NTL8-F1
#
_entry.id   AF-A0A9X9NTL8-F1
#
_cell.length_a   1.000
_cell.length_b   1.000
_cell.length_c   1.000
_cell.angle_alpha   90.00
_cell.angle_beta   90.00
_cell.angle_gamma   90.00
#
_symmetry.space_group_name_H-M   'P 1'
#
loop_
_entity.id
_entity.type
_entity.pdbx_description
1 polymer ?
#
loop_
_entity_poly.entity_id
_entity_poly.type
_entity_poly.pdbx_seq_one_letter_code
_entity_poly.pdbx_strand_id
1 'polypeptide(L)'
;MRRNLASSLPGRHAPPMAGYDLLPAELRHWLAHAALPWSSRSALRLWRRALDETGCTRAALRRLDEVQSRMLARDARRVWGTDYPAGILQMPGQFCSTTASIDT
;
A
#
# COMPACT_ATOMS: atom_id res chain seq x y z
N MET A 1 -40.56 -1.43 6.41
CA MET A 1 -39.48 -1.46 5.39
C MET A 1 -38.26 -2.17 5.96
N ARG A 2 -37.87 -3.32 5.40
CA ARG A 2 -36.72 -4.12 5.87
C ARG A 2 -35.43 -3.40 5.45
N ARG A 3 -34.55 -3.10 6.40
CA ARG A 3 -33.26 -2.45 6.13
C ARG A 3 -32.29 -3.49 5.57
N ASN A 4 -31.91 -3.33 4.31
CA ASN A 4 -30.94 -4.16 3.60
C ASN A 4 -29.49 -3.82 4.04
N LEU A 5 -29.27 -3.78 5.36
CA LEU A 5 -27.98 -3.47 6.00
C LEU A 5 -27.56 -4.64 6.88
N ALA A 6 -27.66 -5.86 6.37
CA ALA A 6 -27.17 -7.07 7.02
C ALA A 6 -25.63 -7.13 6.96
N SER A 7 -24.99 -6.15 7.58
CA SER A 7 -23.56 -6.15 7.87
C SER A 7 -23.43 -6.39 9.37
N SER A 8 -22.85 -7.54 9.75
CA SER A 8 -22.46 -7.81 11.13
C SER A 8 -21.25 -7.00 11.58
N LEU A 9 -20.66 -6.20 10.68
CA LEU A 9 -19.53 -5.35 10.98
C LEU A 9 -19.99 -4.18 11.85
N PRO A 10 -19.40 -3.98 13.05
CA PRO A 10 -19.70 -2.83 13.88
C PRO A 10 -19.35 -1.55 13.12
N GLY A 11 -20.28 -0.59 13.08
CA GLY A 11 -20.02 0.74 12.53
C GLY A 11 -18.84 1.39 13.26
N ARG A 12 -17.92 2.01 12.50
CA ARG A 12 -16.80 2.76 13.11
C ARG A 12 -17.37 3.98 13.84
N HIS A 13 -17.33 3.96 15.16
CA HIS A 13 -17.91 5.00 16.02
C HIS A 13 -16.98 6.21 16.28
N ALA A 14 -15.81 6.25 15.63
CA ALA A 14 -14.87 7.37 15.74
C ALA A 14 -14.92 8.24 14.48
N PRO A 15 -14.96 9.59 14.59
CA PRO A 15 -14.92 10.48 13.43
C PRO A 15 -13.62 10.21 12.66
N PRO A 16 -13.69 9.57 11.47
CA PRO A 16 -12.52 9.04 10.80
C PRO A 16 -11.53 10.14 10.39
N MET A 17 -12.02 11.37 10.21
CA MET A 17 -11.20 12.53 9.81
C MET A 17 -10.47 13.19 10.98
N ALA A 18 -11.06 13.26 12.18
CA ALA A 18 -10.44 14.00 13.30
C ALA A 18 -9.04 13.48 13.65
N GLY A 19 -8.82 12.15 13.57
CA GLY A 19 -7.51 11.56 13.80
C GLY A 19 -6.51 11.81 12.67
N TYR A 20 -6.98 12.08 11.44
CA TYR A 20 -6.15 12.42 10.29
C TYR A 20 -5.74 13.90 10.31
N ASP A 21 -6.65 14.78 10.70
CA ASP A 21 -6.41 16.23 10.76
C ASP A 21 -5.36 16.60 11.82
N LEU A 22 -5.26 15.81 12.89
CA LEU A 22 -4.25 15.95 13.95
C LEU A 22 -2.87 15.40 13.57
N LEU A 23 -2.70 14.81 12.38
CA LEU A 23 -1.40 14.27 11.97
C LEU A 23 -0.42 15.38 11.61
N PRO A 24 0.87 15.19 11.91
CA PRO A 24 1.94 16.08 11.43
C PRO A 24 1.98 16.13 9.90
N ALA A 25 2.29 17.29 9.35
CA ALA A 25 2.21 17.56 7.90
C ALA A 25 3.04 16.55 7.07
N GLU A 26 4.25 16.24 7.51
CA GLU A 26 5.15 15.25 6.87
C GLU A 26 4.51 13.87 6.77
N LEU A 27 3.91 13.40 7.87
CA LEU A 27 3.23 12.11 7.91
C LEU A 27 1.96 12.12 7.05
N ARG A 28 1.26 13.25 7.02
CA ARG A 28 0.06 13.42 6.21
C ARG A 28 0.38 13.40 4.71
N HIS A 29 1.46 14.05 4.31
CA HIS A 29 1.95 14.04 2.95
C HIS A 29 2.36 12.62 2.54
N TRP A 30 3.11 11.92 3.39
CA TRP A 30 3.45 10.52 3.14
C TRP A 30 2.21 9.63 3.00
N LEU A 31 1.21 9.78 3.87
CA LEU A 31 -0.04 9.02 3.78
C LEU A 31 -0.82 9.28 2.50
N ALA A 32 -0.78 10.50 1.96
CA ALA A 32 -1.43 10.83 0.70
C ALA A 32 -0.81 10.10 -0.51
N HIS A 33 0.47 9.72 -0.41
CA HIS A 33 1.20 9.00 -1.47
C HIS A 33 1.36 7.50 -1.19
N ALA A 34 0.92 7.03 -0.01
CA ALA A 34 1.07 5.64 0.39
C ALA A 34 0.21 4.70 -0.47
N ALA A 35 0.80 3.62 -0.97
CA ALA A 35 0.11 2.60 -1.78
C ALA A 35 -0.91 1.74 -0.99
N LEU A 36 -0.78 1.66 0.34
CA LEU A 36 -1.68 0.88 1.19
C LEU A 36 -2.72 1.78 1.89
N PRO A 37 -3.96 1.31 2.10
CA PRO A 37 -4.98 2.04 2.86
C PRO A 37 -4.69 1.96 4.37
N TRP A 38 -3.67 2.69 4.82
CA TRP A 38 -3.28 2.77 6.22
C TRP A 38 -4.33 3.46 7.07
N SER A 39 -4.50 3.01 8.33
CA SER A 39 -5.21 3.81 9.33
C SER A 39 -4.31 4.92 9.87
N SER A 40 -4.86 6.12 10.11
CA SER A 40 -4.13 7.26 10.69
C SER A 40 -3.42 6.89 12.00
N ARG A 41 -4.10 6.14 12.88
CA ARG A 41 -3.56 5.67 14.16
C ARG A 41 -2.35 4.74 13.98
N SER A 42 -2.39 3.78 13.06
CA SER A 42 -1.28 2.86 12.83
C SER A 42 -0.06 3.56 12.23
N ALA A 43 -0.29 4.46 11.27
CA ALA A 43 0.77 5.25 10.64
C ALA A 43 1.46 6.16 11.67
N LEU A 44 0.68 6.87 12.49
CA LEU A 44 1.22 7.72 13.57
C LEU A 44 2.04 6.93 14.58
N ARG A 45 1.57 5.75 14.98
CA ARG A 45 2.29 4.89 15.92
C ARG A 45 3.63 4.41 15.35
N LEU A 46 3.65 4.01 14.08
CA LEU A 46 4.88 3.58 13.41
C LEU A 46 5.87 4.74 13.23
N TRP A 47 5.36 5.91 12.83
CA TRP A 47 6.16 7.11 12.63
C TRP A 47 6.80 7.63 13.91
N ARG A 48 6.05 7.68 15.02
CA ARG A 48 6.61 8.04 16.34
C ARG A 48 7.73 7.10 16.75
N ARG A 49 7.50 5.79 16.65
CA ARG A 49 8.54 4.79 16.94
C ARG A 49 9.78 4.99 16.07
N ALA A 50 9.61 5.22 14.77
CA ALA A 50 10.72 5.42 13.86
C ALA A 50 11.45 6.75 14.12
N LEU A 51 10.73 7.80 14.56
CA LEU A 51 11.33 9.06 15.01
C LEU A 51 12.14 8.86 16.29
N ASP A 52 11.61 8.13 17.28
CA ASP A 52 12.32 7.85 18.53
C ASP A 52 13.61 7.05 18.27
N GLU A 53 13.57 6.13 17.31
CA GLU A 53 14.72 5.30 16.93
C GLU A 53 15.77 6.06 16.10
N THR A 54 15.38 7.04 15.28
CA THR A 54 16.28 7.68 14.30
C THR A 54 16.60 9.15 14.58
N GLY A 55 15.79 9.84 15.38
CA GLY A 55 15.87 11.28 15.62
C GLY A 55 15.66 12.16 14.38
N CYS A 56 15.32 11.58 13.22
CA CYS A 56 15.27 12.29 11.95
C CYS A 56 13.99 11.95 11.18
N THR A 57 13.22 12.97 10.82
CA THR A 57 11.95 12.81 10.09
C THR A 57 12.10 12.05 8.78
N ARG A 58 13.13 12.36 7.99
CA ARG A 58 13.38 11.67 6.71
C ARG A 58 13.72 10.19 6.89
N ALA A 59 14.50 9.87 7.93
CA ALA A 59 14.82 8.48 8.25
C ALA A 59 13.57 7.73 8.74
N ALA A 60 12.72 8.39 9.51
CA ALA A 60 11.42 7.85 9.92
C ALA A 60 10.52 7.56 8.72
N LEU A 61 10.36 8.49 7.77
CA LEU A 61 9.55 8.26 6.56
C LEU A 61 10.07 7.08 5.72
N ARG A 62 11.39 6.99 5.51
CA ARG A 62 12.00 5.82 4.83
C ARG A 62 11.69 4.52 5.56
N ARG A 63 11.67 4.54 6.90
CA ARG A 63 11.29 3.37 7.69
C ARG A 63 9.83 2.97 7.48
N LEU A 64 8.91 3.93 7.27
CA LEU A 64 7.54 3.62 6.89
C LEU A 64 7.46 2.97 5.50
N ASP A 65 8.24 3.43 4.52
CA ASP A 65 8.30 2.84 3.17
C ASP A 65 8.77 1.37 3.22
N GLU A 66 9.78 1.06 4.03
CA GLU A 66 10.24 -0.31 4.26
C GLU A 66 9.14 -1.20 4.84
N VAL A 67 8.33 -0.67 5.76
CA VAL A 67 7.23 -1.45 6.34
C VAL A 67 6.12 -1.65 5.32
N GLN A 68 5.77 -0.61 4.54
CA GLN A 68 4.79 -0.72 3.47
C GLN A 68 5.21 -1.76 2.43
N SER A 69 6.45 -1.73 1.96
CA SER A 69 6.95 -2.69 0.96
C SER A 69 6.90 -4.13 1.48
N ARG A 70 7.23 -4.36 2.76
CA ARG A 70 7.09 -5.69 3.40
C ARG A 70 5.63 -6.15 3.48
N MET A 71 4.71 -5.24 3.80
CA MET A 71 3.27 -5.54 3.83
C MET A 71 2.76 -5.86 2.43
N LEU A 72 3.11 -5.04 1.43
CA LEU A 72 2.79 -5.30 0.03
C LEU A 72 3.33 -6.65 -0.43
N ALA A 73 4.58 -6.98 -0.14
CA ALA A 73 5.16 -8.28 -0.51
C ALA A 73 4.42 -9.47 0.14
N ARG A 74 3.95 -9.29 1.39
CA ARG A 74 3.15 -10.31 2.08
C ARG A 74 1.77 -10.47 1.44
N ASP A 75 1.08 -9.37 1.19
CA ASP A 75 -0.25 -9.37 0.60
C ASP A 75 -0.20 -9.85 -0.84
N ALA A 76 0.84 -9.48 -1.57
CA ALA A 76 1.08 -9.91 -2.93
C ALA A 76 1.19 -11.44 -3.04
N ARG A 77 1.95 -12.07 -2.15
CA ARG A 77 2.02 -13.54 -2.07
C ARG A 77 0.65 -14.17 -1.76
N ARG A 78 -0.18 -13.50 -0.97
CA ARG A 78 -1.51 -14.00 -0.60
C ARG A 78 -2.53 -13.84 -1.74
N VAL A 79 -2.48 -12.73 -2.46
CA VAL A 79 -3.46 -12.36 -3.49
C VAL A 79 -3.11 -13.00 -4.84
N TRP A 80 -1.83 -12.95 -5.22
CA TRP A 80 -1.36 -13.39 -6.54
C TRP A 80 -0.53 -14.68 -6.50
N GLY A 81 -0.21 -15.21 -5.31
CA GLY A 81 0.60 -16.41 -5.14
C GLY A 81 2.09 -16.12 -4.94
N THR A 82 2.85 -17.14 -4.51
CA THR A 82 4.27 -17.03 -4.15
C THR A 82 5.15 -16.64 -5.34
N ASP A 83 4.71 -16.98 -6.55
CA ASP A 83 5.39 -16.70 -7.79
C ASP A 83 5.23 -15.25 -8.25
N TYR A 84 4.53 -14.39 -7.48
CA TYR A 84 4.44 -12.94 -7.74
C TYR A 84 5.48 -12.15 -6.90
N PRO A 85 6.14 -11.11 -7.47
CA PRO A 85 6.12 -10.73 -8.88
C PRO A 85 7.17 -11.55 -9.62
N ALA A 86 6.75 -12.60 -10.32
CA ALA A 86 7.50 -13.11 -11.46
C ALA A 86 7.66 -11.89 -12.33
N GLY A 87 8.89 -11.39 -12.47
CA GLY A 87 9.16 -10.19 -13.24
C GLY A 87 8.43 -10.29 -14.57
N ILE A 88 8.13 -9.14 -15.16
CA ILE A 88 7.61 -8.99 -16.53
C ILE A 88 8.45 -9.72 -17.61
N LEU A 89 9.43 -10.55 -17.24
CA LEU A 89 10.31 -11.35 -18.08
C LEU A 89 10.53 -12.73 -17.45
N GLN A 90 9.81 -13.75 -17.92
CA GLN A 90 10.38 -15.02 -18.42
C GLN A 90 9.24 -15.92 -18.98
N MET A 91 8.62 -15.50 -20.09
CA MET A 91 8.02 -16.45 -21.03
C MET A 91 9.06 -16.73 -22.12
N PRO A 92 9.75 -17.88 -22.13
CA PRO A 92 10.44 -18.28 -23.35
C PRO A 92 9.37 -18.65 -24.39
N GLY A 93 9.12 -17.74 -25.34
CA GLY A 93 8.73 -18.16 -26.68
C GLY A 93 7.32 -17.88 -27.20
N GLN A 94 6.64 -16.77 -26.86
CA GLN A 94 5.43 -16.36 -27.61
C GLN A 94 5.31 -14.84 -27.80
N PHE A 95 6.25 -14.27 -28.55
CA PHE A 95 5.90 -13.19 -29.49
C PHE A 95 6.17 -13.74 -30.89
N CYS A 96 5.15 -14.36 -31.48
CA CYS A 96 5.10 -14.58 -32.91
C CYS A 96 4.92 -13.20 -33.57
N SER A 97 6.04 -12.53 -33.85
CA SER A 97 6.09 -11.42 -34.78
C SER A 97 5.85 -11.99 -36.18
N THR A 98 4.59 -12.08 -36.59
CA THR A 98 4.24 -12.12 -38.02
C THR A 98 4.52 -10.74 -38.58
N THR A 99 5.77 -10.50 -38.99
CA THR A 99 6.01 -9.50 -40.04
C THR A 99 5.66 -10.20 -41.34
N ALA A 100 4.38 -10.15 -41.69
CA ALA A 100 3.93 -10.45 -43.03
C ALA A 100 4.69 -9.55 -44.00
N SER A 101 5.22 -10.20 -45.03
CA SER A 101 5.82 -9.62 -46.23
C SER A 101 5.18 -8.30 -46.65
N ILE A 102 6.00 -7.28 -46.85
CA ILE A 102 5.76 -6.25 -47.87
C ILE A 102 7.03 -6.20 -48.69
N ASP A 103 7.05 -7.03 -49.72
CA ASP A 103 7.94 -6.95 -50.86
C ASP A 103 7.03 -6.74 -52.07
N THR A 104 6.97 -5.51 -52.55
CA THR A 104 6.82 -5.10 -53.96
C THR A 104 6.98 -3.58 -54.01
#